data_AF-A0A814P3B2-F1
#
_entry.id   AF-A0A814P3B2-F1
#
_cell.length_a   1.000
_cell.length_b   1.000
_cell.length_c   1.000
_cell.angle_alpha   90.00
_cell.angle_beta   90.00
_cell.angle_gamma   90.00
#
_symmetry.space_group_name_H-M   'P 1'
#
loop_
_entity.id
_entity.type
_entity.pdbx_description
1 polymer ?
#
loop_
_entity_poly.entity_id
_entity_poly.type
_entity_poly.pdbx_seq_one_letter_code
_entity_poly.pdbx_strand_id
1 'polypeptide(L)'
;MSKCVDELINEEEIAVCSSNDADPQFISRIKKLKKPFYLQISVDDPERFFVSGSLSNVKLIENGHIFVDGTFEISPEPFLQVYSIHLLIDNKCYPVLYGLLPRKTQKMYERFLSCIEVELESNPTSINCDYEKAMINAAQKIFRQISVFGCFFHLNQSISRNIQKFDLDYIPPNDLRDWLKKEQKEQMTI
;
A
#
# COMPACT_ATOMS: atom_id res chain seq x y z
N MET A 1 -31.66 -6.39 -8.29
CA MET A 1 -31.27 -6.87 -6.95
C MET A 1 -30.15 -5.95 -6.46
N SER A 2 -30.34 -4.75 -5.90
CA SER A 2 -31.34 -4.18 -4.98
C SER A 2 -31.56 -5.04 -3.74
N LYS A 3 -30.73 -4.75 -2.72
CA LYS A 3 -30.79 -5.02 -1.27
C LYS A 3 -29.40 -5.46 -0.77
N CYS A 4 -28.52 -4.50 -0.48
CA CYS A 4 -27.37 -4.73 0.41
C CYS A 4 -26.79 -3.42 1.00
N VAL A 5 -27.58 -2.35 1.08
CA VAL A 5 -27.08 -1.01 1.48
C VAL A 5 -27.61 -0.54 2.84
N ASP A 6 -28.52 -1.27 3.49
CA ASP A 6 -29.30 -0.71 4.62
C ASP A 6 -29.17 -1.43 5.98
N GLU A 7 -28.20 -2.32 6.20
CA GLU A 7 -28.06 -2.99 7.52
C GLU A 7 -26.61 -3.15 7.97
N LEU A 8 -25.92 -2.06 8.33
CA LEU A 8 -24.74 -2.11 9.21
C LEU A 8 -24.60 -0.82 10.06
N ILE A 9 -25.73 -0.29 10.57
CA ILE A 9 -25.69 0.68 11.68
C ILE A 9 -25.82 -0.11 12.97
N ASN A 10 -24.68 -0.54 13.52
CA ASN A 10 -24.56 -0.88 14.94
C ASN A 10 -23.41 -0.04 15.52
N GLU A 11 -23.71 0.64 16.62
CA GLU A 11 -22.96 1.75 17.22
C GLU A 11 -21.63 1.38 17.93
N GLU A 12 -20.93 0.31 17.52
CA GLU A 12 -19.67 -0.08 18.16
C GLU A 12 -18.67 -0.64 17.13
N GLU A 13 -17.90 0.22 16.44
CA GLU A 13 -16.78 -0.26 15.62
C GLU A 13 -15.46 0.40 16.04
N ILE A 14 -14.95 -0.16 17.14
CA ILE A 14 -13.59 -0.65 17.33
C ILE A 14 -12.50 0.13 16.57
N ALA A 15 -11.84 1.05 17.28
CA ALA A 15 -10.43 1.31 17.01
C ALA A 15 -9.68 0.01 17.33
N VAL A 16 -9.25 -0.76 16.31
CA VAL A 16 -8.34 -1.90 16.53
C VAL A 16 -6.94 -1.36 16.81
N CYS A 17 -6.82 -0.75 17.99
CA CYS A 17 -5.56 -0.50 18.66
C CYS A 17 -5.77 -1.13 20.04
N SER A 18 -4.82 -1.96 20.49
CA SER A 18 -4.76 -2.36 21.90
C SER A 18 -4.88 -1.10 22.76
N SER A 19 -6.06 -0.91 23.34
CA SER A 19 -6.64 0.42 23.58
C SER A 19 -6.13 1.12 24.83
N ASN A 20 -4.99 0.70 25.37
CA ASN A 20 -4.56 1.13 26.69
C ASN A 20 -3.45 2.20 26.67
N ASP A 21 -2.70 2.37 25.57
CA ASP A 21 -1.48 3.21 25.57
C ASP A 21 -1.34 4.15 24.36
N ALA A 22 -2.38 4.32 23.55
CA ALA A 22 -2.41 5.37 22.53
C ALA A 22 -2.51 6.75 23.21
N ASP A 23 -1.77 7.74 22.71
CA ASP A 23 -1.75 9.10 23.25
C ASP A 23 -3.20 9.59 23.49
N PRO A 24 -3.58 9.92 24.74
CA PRO A 24 -4.95 10.31 25.07
C PRO A 24 -5.46 11.52 24.25
N GLN A 25 -4.58 12.44 23.86
CA GLN A 25 -4.93 13.57 22.98
C GLN A 25 -5.19 13.11 21.56
N PHE A 26 -4.39 12.16 21.06
CA PHE A 26 -4.59 11.58 19.75
C PHE A 26 -5.91 10.79 19.69
N ILE A 27 -6.19 9.95 20.69
CA ILE A 27 -7.46 9.23 20.82
C ILE A 27 -8.65 10.20 20.92
N SER A 28 -8.52 11.29 21.69
CA SER A 28 -9.54 12.34 21.78
C SER A 28 -9.82 13.00 20.43
N ARG A 29 -8.80 13.20 19.58
CA ARG A 29 -8.96 13.75 18.22
C ARG A 29 -9.64 12.75 17.28
N ILE A 30 -9.24 11.48 17.31
CA ILE A 30 -9.88 10.44 16.48
C ILE A 30 -11.35 10.26 16.85
N LYS A 31 -11.68 10.21 18.15
CA LYS A 31 -13.07 10.11 18.63
C LYS A 31 -13.96 11.27 18.16
N LYS A 32 -13.39 12.44 17.84
CA LYS A 32 -14.14 13.60 17.30
C LYS A 32 -14.44 13.51 15.81
N LEU A 33 -13.82 12.61 15.05
CA LEU A 33 -13.94 12.55 13.59
C LEU A 33 -15.32 12.11 13.09
N LYS A 34 -16.22 11.62 13.97
CA LYS A 34 -17.61 11.19 13.66
C LYS A 34 -17.73 10.24 12.45
N LYS A 35 -16.63 9.57 12.07
CA LYS A 35 -16.54 8.60 10.98
C LYS A 35 -15.72 7.40 11.47
N PRO A 36 -16.04 6.17 11.02
CA PRO A 36 -15.25 4.99 11.36
C PRO A 36 -13.82 5.17 10.80
N PHE A 37 -12.84 5.05 11.68
CA PHE A 37 -11.43 5.21 11.36
C PHE A 37 -10.67 4.00 11.87
N TYR A 38 -10.06 3.27 10.96
CA TYR A 38 -9.15 2.18 11.28
C TYR A 38 -7.79 2.76 11.59
N LEU A 39 -7.26 2.44 12.76
CA LEU A 39 -5.91 2.81 13.15
C LEU A 39 -5.28 1.70 13.97
N GLN A 40 -4.14 1.20 13.48
CA GLN A 40 -3.32 0.25 14.19
C GLN A 40 -1.96 0.85 14.54
N ILE A 41 -1.51 0.62 15.77
CA ILE A 41 -0.24 1.10 16.33
C ILE A 41 0.49 -0.08 16.96
N SER A 42 1.78 -0.24 16.66
CA SER A 42 2.62 -1.19 17.39
C SER A 42 3.09 -0.58 18.72
N VAL A 43 2.43 -0.95 19.82
CA VAL A 43 2.72 -0.46 21.17
C VAL A 43 4.00 -1.10 21.72
N ASP A 44 4.76 -0.36 22.55
CA ASP A 44 6.04 -0.77 23.16
C ASP A 44 7.11 -1.34 22.21
N ASP A 45 6.97 -0.98 20.95
CA ASP A 45 7.87 -1.40 19.90
C ASP A 45 8.92 -0.32 19.63
N PRO A 46 10.23 -0.61 19.75
CA PRO A 46 11.29 0.32 19.37
C PRO A 46 11.25 0.68 17.88
N GLU A 47 10.59 -0.13 17.04
CA GLU A 47 10.35 0.16 15.62
C GLU A 47 8.87 0.47 15.35
N ARG A 48 8.29 1.34 16.20
CA ARG A 48 6.88 1.71 16.14
C ARG A 48 6.45 2.17 14.74
N PHE A 49 5.36 1.60 14.23
CA PHE A 49 4.72 2.03 13.00
C PHE A 49 3.22 2.28 13.20
N PHE A 50 2.63 2.98 12.24
CA PHE A 50 1.21 3.35 12.23
C PHE A 50 0.59 2.87 10.94
N VAL A 51 -0.66 2.41 10.99
CA VAL A 51 -1.51 2.16 9.81
C VAL A 51 -2.82 2.88 10.02
N SER A 52 -3.26 3.66 9.03
CA SER A 52 -4.51 4.43 9.10
C SER A 52 -5.38 4.28 7.85
N GLY A 53 -6.69 4.32 8.05
CA GLY A 53 -7.69 4.16 7.00
C GLY A 53 -9.11 4.06 7.56
N SER A 54 -9.97 3.30 6.91
CA SER A 54 -11.26 2.85 7.44
C SER A 54 -11.39 1.35 7.25
N LEU A 55 -12.17 0.65 8.08
CA LEU A 55 -12.43 -0.78 7.87
C LEU A 55 -13.10 -1.03 6.52
N SER A 56 -13.97 -0.12 6.08
CA SER A 56 -14.55 -0.17 4.73
C SER A 56 -13.47 -0.13 3.65
N ASN A 57 -12.46 0.73 3.79
CA ASN A 57 -11.33 0.80 2.86
C ASN A 57 -10.45 -0.46 2.89
N VAL A 58 -10.27 -1.08 4.06
CA VAL A 58 -9.57 -2.36 4.19
C VAL A 58 -10.34 -3.45 3.42
N LYS A 59 -11.66 -3.52 3.57
CA LYS A 59 -12.47 -4.49 2.80
C LYS A 59 -12.42 -4.27 1.29
N LEU A 60 -12.23 -3.03 0.82
CA LEU A 60 -12.11 -2.75 -0.62
C LEU A 60 -10.88 -3.40 -1.28
N ILE A 61 -9.86 -3.81 -0.52
CA ILE A 61 -8.66 -4.44 -1.10
C ILE A 61 -8.80 -5.95 -1.29
N GLU A 62 -9.84 -6.57 -0.72
CA GLU A 62 -10.12 -8.00 -0.86
C GLU A 62 -10.37 -8.39 -2.32
N ASN A 63 -9.74 -9.50 -2.76
CA ASN A 63 -9.79 -9.97 -4.15
C ASN A 63 -9.45 -8.88 -5.20
N GLY A 64 -8.76 -7.82 -4.78
CA GLY A 64 -8.46 -6.66 -5.59
C GLY A 64 -7.06 -6.68 -6.19
N HIS A 65 -6.82 -5.75 -7.12
CA HIS A 65 -5.49 -5.40 -7.58
C HIS A 65 -5.05 -4.13 -6.85
N ILE A 66 -4.12 -4.27 -5.91
CA ILE A 66 -3.61 -3.14 -5.14
C ILE A 66 -2.32 -2.59 -5.73
N PHE A 67 -2.10 -1.30 -5.49
CA PHE A 67 -0.87 -0.58 -5.85
C PHE A 67 -0.28 0.02 -4.60
N VAL A 68 1.01 -0.18 -4.35
CA VAL A 68 1.68 0.31 -3.16
C VAL A 68 2.85 1.21 -3.50
N ASP A 69 3.00 2.28 -2.74
CA ASP A 69 4.05 3.28 -2.96
C ASP A 69 4.57 3.85 -1.63
N GLY A 70 5.87 4.10 -1.59
CA GLY A 70 6.58 4.64 -0.44
C GLY A 70 7.12 6.03 -0.73
N THR A 71 6.58 7.05 -0.07
CA THR A 71 7.02 8.44 -0.22
C THR A 71 7.91 8.85 0.94
N PHE A 72 9.13 9.32 0.62
CA PHE A 72 10.17 9.60 1.63
C PHE A 72 10.23 11.07 2.06
N GLU A 73 10.09 11.99 1.10
CA GLU A 73 10.31 13.43 1.32
C GLU A 73 9.35 14.06 2.33
N ILE A 74 8.17 13.48 2.48
CA ILE A 74 7.09 13.98 3.35
C ILE A 74 7.06 13.26 4.70
N SER A 75 7.93 12.28 4.94
CA SER A 75 7.88 11.46 6.13
C SER A 75 8.35 12.27 7.36
N PRO A 76 7.50 12.43 8.39
CA PRO A 76 7.93 13.10 9.61
C PRO A 76 8.88 12.21 10.40
N GLU A 77 9.86 12.80 11.08
CA GLU A 77 10.67 12.05 12.06
C GLU A 77 9.77 11.49 13.18
N PRO A 78 10.02 10.26 13.66
CA PRO A 78 11.16 9.38 13.38
C PRO A 78 10.95 8.40 12.21
N PHE A 79 9.93 8.58 11.36
CA PHE A 79 9.62 7.66 10.27
C PHE A 79 10.47 7.92 9.03
N LEU A 80 10.81 6.87 8.30
CA LEU A 80 11.60 6.97 7.07
C LEU A 80 10.73 7.01 5.80
N GLN A 81 9.46 6.64 5.90
CA GLN A 81 8.53 6.68 4.79
C GLN A 81 7.07 6.79 5.24
N VAL A 82 6.29 7.50 4.43
CA VAL A 82 4.84 7.33 4.35
C VAL A 82 4.59 6.26 3.29
N TYR A 83 4.03 5.13 3.70
CA TYR A 83 3.65 4.05 2.81
C TYR A 83 2.16 4.14 2.50
N SER A 84 1.74 3.86 1.28
CA SER A 84 0.35 4.02 0.86
C SER A 84 -0.11 2.86 0.00
N ILE A 85 -1.34 2.42 0.22
CA ILE A 85 -2.01 1.39 -0.58
C ILE A 85 -3.13 2.06 -1.34
N HIS A 86 -3.21 1.75 -2.63
CA HIS A 86 -4.15 2.34 -3.56
C HIS A 86 -4.95 1.29 -4.30
N LEU A 87 -6.14 1.71 -4.75
CA LEU A 87 -7.00 0.96 -5.65
C LEU A 87 -7.25 1.76 -6.93
N LEU A 88 -7.41 1.04 -8.03
CA LEU A 88 -7.86 1.59 -9.30
C LEU A 88 -9.37 1.41 -9.40
N ILE A 89 -10.12 2.52 -9.28
CA ILE A 89 -11.58 2.54 -9.40
C ILE A 89 -11.92 3.51 -10.53
N ASP A 90 -12.67 3.05 -11.53
CA ASP A 90 -13.03 3.86 -12.71
C ASP A 90 -11.83 4.56 -13.37
N ASN A 91 -10.74 3.81 -13.55
CA ASN A 91 -9.45 4.30 -14.09
C ASN A 91 -8.80 5.44 -13.29
N LYS A 92 -9.18 5.62 -12.02
CA LYS A 92 -8.58 6.59 -11.10
C LYS A 92 -7.95 5.87 -9.92
N CYS A 93 -6.76 6.31 -9.56
CA CYS A 93 -6.00 5.76 -8.44
C CYS A 93 -6.41 6.48 -7.16
N TYR A 94 -6.93 5.73 -6.19
CA TYR A 94 -7.35 6.25 -4.90
C TYR A 94 -6.53 5.64 -3.78
N PRO A 95 -5.87 6.44 -2.93
CA PRO A 95 -5.25 5.93 -1.72
C PRO A 95 -6.33 5.52 -0.72
N VAL A 96 -6.25 4.28 -0.25
CA VAL A 96 -7.25 3.69 0.65
C VAL A 96 -6.71 3.45 2.05
N LEU A 97 -5.40 3.17 2.17
CA LEU A 97 -4.70 2.98 3.44
C LEU A 97 -3.35 3.70 3.40
N TYR A 98 -2.91 4.16 4.57
CA TYR A 98 -1.61 4.80 4.76
C TYR A 98 -0.88 4.17 5.94
N GLY A 99 0.45 4.15 5.89
CA GLY A 99 1.29 3.75 7.00
C GLY A 99 2.46 4.70 7.21
N LEU A 100 2.88 4.87 8.46
CA LEU A 100 4.13 5.55 8.81
C LEU A 100 5.12 4.51 9.29
N LEU A 101 6.17 4.26 8.50
CA LEU A 101 7.10 3.16 8.73
C LEU A 101 8.48 3.70 9.10
N PRO A 102 9.09 3.25 10.22
CA PRO A 102 10.41 3.72 10.65
C PRO A 102 11.56 3.00 9.94
N ARG A 103 11.27 1.98 9.13
CA ARG A 103 12.26 1.14 8.43
C ARG A 103 11.77 0.75 7.04
N LYS A 104 12.73 0.46 6.15
CA LYS A 104 12.52 -0.09 4.81
C LYS A 104 13.03 -1.54 4.73
N THR A 105 12.76 -2.32 5.77
CA THR A 105 13.24 -3.70 5.89
C THR A 105 12.09 -4.66 5.60
N GLN A 106 12.41 -5.86 5.11
CA GLN A 106 11.40 -6.89 4.85
C GLN A 106 10.55 -7.16 6.10
N LYS A 107 11.18 -7.26 7.27
CA LYS A 107 10.50 -7.44 8.56
C LYS A 107 9.49 -6.32 8.83
N MET A 108 9.79 -5.08 8.49
CA MET A 108 8.86 -3.97 8.70
C MET A 108 7.64 -4.07 7.76
N TYR A 109 7.86 -4.38 6.47
CA TYR A 109 6.74 -4.59 5.55
C TYR A 109 5.90 -5.81 5.89
N GLU A 110 6.50 -6.90 6.36
CA GLU A 110 5.77 -8.06 6.85
C GLU A 110 4.82 -7.65 7.97
N ARG A 111 5.30 -6.87 8.95
CA ARG A 111 4.48 -6.37 10.06
C ARG A 111 3.36 -5.44 9.58
N PHE A 112 3.69 -4.50 8.69
CA PHE A 112 2.71 -3.59 8.09
C PHE A 112 1.59 -4.34 7.35
N LEU A 113 1.96 -5.31 6.50
CA LEU A 113 1.00 -6.10 5.74
C LEU A 113 0.19 -7.05 6.63
N SER A 114 0.81 -7.68 7.64
CA SER A 114 0.10 -8.56 8.57
C SER A 114 -0.99 -7.83 9.33
N CYS A 115 -0.77 -6.57 9.72
CA CYS A 115 -1.81 -5.74 10.35
C CYS A 115 -3.05 -5.59 9.47
N ILE A 116 -2.86 -5.54 8.15
CA ILE A 116 -3.96 -5.41 7.20
C ILE A 116 -4.58 -6.78 6.94
N GLU A 117 -3.76 -7.82 6.74
CA GLU A 117 -4.21 -9.17 6.39
C GLU A 117 -5.14 -9.79 7.43
N VAL A 118 -4.91 -9.55 8.72
CA VAL A 118 -5.79 -10.05 9.80
C VAL A 118 -7.21 -9.49 9.75
N GLU A 119 -7.42 -8.37 9.07
CA GLU A 119 -8.72 -7.73 8.89
C GLU A 119 -9.41 -8.14 7.58
N LEU A 120 -8.77 -8.98 6.76
CA LEU A 120 -9.29 -9.46 5.48
C LEU A 120 -9.92 -10.85 5.61
N GLU A 121 -11.07 -11.04 4.98
CA GLU A 121 -11.65 -12.36 4.73
C GLU A 121 -10.98 -13.05 3.54
N SER A 122 -10.41 -12.26 2.61
CA SER A 122 -9.71 -12.78 1.44
C SER A 122 -8.55 -11.88 0.99
N ASN A 123 -7.45 -12.51 0.56
CA ASN A 123 -6.26 -11.78 0.13
C ASN A 123 -6.47 -11.03 -1.19
N PRO A 124 -5.73 -9.92 -1.41
CA PRO A 124 -5.68 -9.29 -2.72
C PRO A 124 -5.17 -10.29 -3.77
N THR A 125 -5.62 -10.11 -5.03
CA THR A 125 -5.22 -10.96 -6.16
C THR A 125 -3.83 -10.59 -6.67
N SER A 126 -3.51 -9.30 -6.67
CA SER A 126 -2.17 -8.85 -7.03
C SER A 126 -1.74 -7.59 -6.30
N ILE A 127 -0.43 -7.42 -6.20
CA ILE A 127 0.21 -6.20 -5.72
C ILE A 127 1.16 -5.66 -6.79
N ASN A 128 0.98 -4.39 -7.14
CA ASN A 128 1.91 -3.62 -7.94
C ASN A 128 2.76 -2.76 -6.99
N CYS A 129 4.06 -3.00 -6.96
CA CYS A 129 4.98 -2.30 -6.07
C CYS A 129 6.26 -1.92 -6.80
N ASP A 130 7.09 -1.12 -6.13
CA ASP A 130 8.45 -0.88 -6.59
C ASP A 130 9.27 -2.15 -6.59
N TYR A 131 10.39 -2.14 -7.33
CA TYR A 131 11.35 -3.24 -7.40
C TYR A 131 12.18 -3.38 -6.10
N GLU A 132 11.54 -3.16 -4.96
CA GLU A 132 12.13 -3.32 -3.65
C GLU A 132 11.95 -4.76 -3.17
N LYS A 133 13.06 -5.52 -3.15
CA LYS A 133 13.08 -6.93 -2.75
C LYS A 133 12.44 -7.17 -1.38
N ALA A 134 12.62 -6.25 -0.44
CA ALA A 134 12.04 -6.32 0.90
C ALA A 134 10.50 -6.34 0.86
N MET A 135 9.89 -5.48 0.06
CA MET A 135 8.44 -5.42 -0.11
C MET A 135 7.91 -6.64 -0.88
N ILE A 136 8.58 -7.03 -1.97
CA ILE A 136 8.20 -8.19 -2.77
C ILE A 136 8.15 -9.46 -1.90
N ASN A 137 9.22 -9.70 -1.14
CA ASN A 137 9.30 -10.86 -0.26
C ASN A 137 8.24 -10.82 0.85
N ALA A 138 8.00 -9.65 1.44
CA ALA A 138 6.99 -9.48 2.48
C ALA A 138 5.58 -9.78 1.93
N ALA A 139 5.24 -9.24 0.76
CA ALA A 139 3.94 -9.48 0.13
C ALA A 139 3.71 -10.97 -0.16
N GLN A 140 4.69 -11.65 -0.75
CA GLN A 140 4.61 -13.10 -1.04
C GLN A 140 4.49 -13.96 0.22
N LYS A 141 5.04 -13.48 1.34
CA LYS A 141 4.98 -14.19 2.62
C LYS A 141 3.64 -13.99 3.32
N ILE A 142 3.09 -12.78 3.30
CA ILE A 142 1.85 -12.44 4.02
C ILE A 142 0.60 -12.82 3.22
N PHE A 143 0.54 -12.44 1.93
CA PHE A 143 -0.65 -12.71 1.11
C PHE A 143 -0.51 -14.03 0.35
N ARG A 144 -1.44 -14.96 0.62
CA ARG A 144 -1.48 -16.27 -0.04
C ARG A 144 -1.81 -16.15 -1.53
N GLN A 145 -0.98 -16.74 -2.38
CA GLN A 145 -1.15 -16.78 -3.85
C GLN A 145 -1.19 -15.39 -4.53
N ILE A 146 -0.55 -14.40 -3.92
CA ILE A 146 -0.47 -13.06 -4.51
C ILE A 146 0.38 -13.05 -5.79
N SER A 147 -0.11 -12.40 -6.84
CA SER A 147 0.73 -12.04 -7.99
C SER A 147 1.45 -10.72 -7.71
N VAL A 148 2.78 -10.69 -7.85
CA VAL A 148 3.57 -9.47 -7.64
C VAL A 148 4.02 -8.90 -8.98
N PHE A 149 3.73 -7.63 -9.19
CA PHE A 149 4.09 -6.88 -10.39
C PHE A 149 4.96 -5.68 -10.04
N GLY A 150 5.94 -5.40 -10.89
CA GLY A 150 6.79 -4.23 -10.74
C GLY A 150 6.14 -2.98 -11.34
N CYS A 151 6.32 -1.84 -10.66
CA CYS A 151 5.80 -0.56 -11.14
C CYS A 151 6.56 -0.09 -12.38
N PHE A 152 5.87 -0.06 -13.53
CA PHE A 152 6.42 0.37 -14.81
C PHE A 152 6.92 1.83 -14.78
N PHE A 153 6.24 2.70 -14.04
CA PHE A 153 6.65 4.10 -13.88
C PHE A 153 8.03 4.21 -13.25
N HIS A 154 8.25 3.51 -12.13
CA HIS A 154 9.53 3.52 -11.43
C HIS A 154 10.63 2.78 -12.20
N LEU A 155 10.28 1.75 -12.99
CA LEU A 155 11.20 1.14 -13.94
C LEU A 155 11.70 2.14 -14.98
N ASN A 156 10.79 2.84 -15.66
CA ASN A 156 11.15 3.84 -16.67
C ASN A 156 11.99 4.97 -16.10
N GLN A 157 11.65 5.45 -14.90
CA GLN A 157 12.43 6.47 -14.21
C GLN A 157 13.85 5.97 -13.91
N SER A 158 14.00 4.70 -13.51
CA SER A 158 15.30 4.10 -13.22
C SER A 158 16.13 3.84 -14.48
N ILE A 159 15.51 3.39 -15.57
CA ILE A 159 16.15 3.26 -16.88
C ILE A 159 16.63 4.64 -17.36
N SER A 160 15.76 5.65 -17.33
CA SER A 160 16.07 7.01 -17.78
C SER A 160 17.26 7.62 -17.01
N ARG A 161 17.28 7.45 -15.68
CA ARG A 161 18.40 7.89 -14.83
C ARG A 161 19.72 7.19 -15.19
N ASN A 162 19.68 5.89 -15.49
CA ASN A 162 20.88 5.15 -15.87
C ASN A 162 21.39 5.54 -17.26
N ILE A 163 20.50 5.73 -18.24
CA ILE A 163 20.87 6.23 -19.58
C ILE A 163 21.63 7.55 -19.46
N GLN A 164 21.09 8.50 -18.69
CA GLN A 164 21.74 9.79 -18.43
C GLN A 164 23.07 9.64 -17.69
N LYS A 165 23.15 8.74 -16.69
CA LYS A 165 24.36 8.52 -15.89
C LYS A 165 25.52 7.95 -16.71
N PHE A 166 25.22 7.15 -17.72
CA PHE A 166 26.22 6.46 -18.55
C PHE A 166 26.41 7.11 -19.93
N ASP A 167 25.85 8.31 -20.16
CA ASP A 167 25.89 9.02 -21.44
C ASP A 167 25.51 8.14 -22.64
N LEU A 168 24.52 7.26 -22.45
CA LEU A 168 23.95 6.48 -23.53
C LEU A 168 22.98 7.35 -24.33
N ASP A 169 22.86 7.10 -25.64
CA ASP A 169 21.94 7.84 -26.49
C ASP A 169 20.52 7.80 -25.89
N TYR A 170 20.00 8.99 -25.57
CA TYR A 170 18.71 9.14 -24.90
C TYR A 170 17.56 8.75 -25.83
N ILE A 171 16.88 7.65 -25.50
CA ILE A 171 15.60 7.31 -26.10
C ILE A 171 14.51 8.11 -25.35
N PRO A 172 13.71 8.94 -26.03
CA PRO A 172 12.62 9.67 -25.42
C PRO A 172 11.65 8.75 -24.63
N PRO A 173 11.05 9.20 -23.51
CA PRO A 173 10.23 8.36 -22.64
C PRO A 173 8.99 7.77 -23.33
N ASN A 174 8.48 8.47 -24.35
CA ASN A 174 7.36 7.98 -25.18
C ASN A 174 7.80 6.80 -26.05
N ASP A 175 9.00 6.86 -26.63
CA ASP A 175 9.55 5.79 -27.47
C ASP A 175 9.92 4.57 -26.62
N LEU A 176 10.42 4.76 -25.39
CA LEU A 176 10.65 3.67 -24.43
C LEU A 176 9.33 3.01 -24.03
N ARG A 177 8.28 3.79 -23.77
CA ARG A 177 6.96 3.27 -23.41
C ARG A 177 6.34 2.45 -24.53
N ASP A 178 6.46 2.92 -25.76
CA ASP A 178 5.91 2.25 -26.93
C ASP A 178 6.74 1.02 -27.33
N TRP A 179 8.07 1.06 -27.16
CA TRP A 179 8.95 -0.10 -27.30
C TRP A 179 8.64 -1.20 -26.28
N LEU A 180 8.52 -0.85 -24.99
CA LEU A 180 8.19 -1.82 -23.93
C LEU A 180 6.78 -2.42 -24.10
N LYS A 181 5.80 -1.62 -24.52
CA LYS A 181 4.46 -2.13 -24.87
C LYS A 181 4.49 -3.11 -26.04
N LYS A 182 5.36 -2.89 -27.02
CA LYS A 182 5.53 -3.76 -28.17
C LYS A 182 6.13 -5.11 -27.76
N GLU A 183 7.21 -5.10 -26.97
CA GLU A 183 7.85 -6.29 -26.40
C GLU A 183 6.89 -7.13 -25.54
N GLN A 184 6.09 -6.50 -24.66
CA GLN A 184 5.11 -7.22 -23.83
C GLN A 184 4.00 -7.88 -24.66
N LYS A 185 3.59 -7.26 -25.77
CA LYS A 185 2.56 -7.81 -26.66
C LYS A 185 3.08 -9.01 -27.45
N GLU A 186 4.36 -9.00 -27.82
CA GLU A 186 5.02 -10.12 -28.50
C GLU A 186 5.20 -11.34 -27.58
N GLN A 187 5.41 -11.14 -26.27
CA GLN A 187 5.53 -12.23 -25.29
C GLN A 187 4.20 -12.88 -24.86
N MET A 188 3.06 -12.21 -25.05
CA MET A 188 1.71 -12.77 -24.76
C MET A 188 1.06 -13.50 -25.94
N THR A 189 1.78 -13.66 -27.07
CA THR A 189 1.27 -14.32 -28.28
C THR A 189 1.84 -15.75 -28.45
N ILE A 190 2.29 -16.38 -27.37
CA ILE A 190 2.78 -17.78 -27.35
C ILE A 190 1.92 -18.60 -26.39
#